data_AF-A0A925UM70-F1
#
_entry.id   AF-A0A925UM70-F1
#
_cell.length_a   1.000
_cell.length_b   1.000
_cell.length_c   1.000
_cell.angle_alpha   90.00
_cell.angle_beta   90.00
_cell.angle_gamma   90.00
#
_symmetry.space_group_name_H-M   'P 1'
#
loop_
_entity.id
_entity.type
_entity.pdbx_description
1 polymer ?
#
loop_
_entity_poly.entity_id
_entity_poly.type
_entity_poly.pdbx_seq_one_letter_code
_entity_poly.pdbx_strand_id
1 'polypeptide(L)' 'VKETRKEEGCLSYRLYKDCSDQGTEFIFYEEYKDQPALDHHNKSEYLKQFLADVTPLLEGKPIIEVF' A
#
# COMPACT_ATOMS: atom_id res chain seq x y z
N VAL A 1 5.04 -4.74 -0.50
CA VAL A 1 5.95 -4.46 -1.66
C VAL A 1 6.33 -5.72 -2.45
N LYS A 2 7.16 -6.64 -1.95
CA LYS A 2 7.63 -7.79 -2.76
C LYS A 2 6.51 -8.74 -3.16
N GLU A 3 5.62 -9.08 -2.23
CA GLU A 3 4.50 -9.99 -2.52
C GLU A 3 3.46 -9.34 -3.43
N THR A 4 3.09 -8.09 -3.17
CA THR A 4 2.11 -7.38 -4.01
C THR A 4 2.50 -7.27 -5.47
N ARG A 5 3.78 -7.05 -5.76
CA ARG A 5 4.28 -7.00 -7.14
C ARG A 5 4.18 -8.33 -7.90
N LYS A 6 3.92 -9.44 -7.21
CA LYS A 6 3.70 -10.76 -7.83
C LYS A 6 2.22 -11.04 -8.08
N GLU A 7 1.31 -10.22 -7.55
CA GLU A 7 -0.12 -10.41 -7.71
C GLU A 7 -0.53 -10.25 -9.17
N GLU A 8 -1.38 -11.16 -9.65
CA GLU A 8 -1.97 -11.04 -10.98
C GLU A 8 -2.83 -9.77 -11.04
N GLY A 9 -2.57 -8.91 -12.04
CA GLY A 9 -3.29 -7.64 -12.20
C GLY A 9 -2.70 -6.47 -11.42
N CYS A 10 -1.64 -6.63 -10.63
CA CYS A 10 -0.85 -5.50 -10.11
C CYS A 10 0.01 -4.90 -11.24
N LEU A 11 -0.34 -3.71 -11.71
CA LEU A 11 0.39 -2.99 -12.76
C LEU A 11 1.55 -2.15 -12.21
N SER A 12 1.33 -1.50 -11.07
CA SER A 12 2.32 -0.66 -10.40
C SER A 12 2.17 -0.78 -8.88
N TYR A 13 3.30 -0.86 -8.17
CA TYR A 13 3.31 -0.85 -6.72
C TYR A 13 4.61 -0.21 -6.22
N ARG A 14 4.51 1.05 -5.80
CA ARG A 14 5.67 1.89 -5.46
C ARG A 14 5.47 2.48 -4.07
N LEU A 15 6.54 2.45 -3.28
CA LEU A 15 6.62 3.14 -2.00
C LEU A 15 7.48 4.38 -2.21
N TYR A 16 6.91 5.54 -1.90
CA TYR A 16 7.59 6.81 -1.85
C TYR A 16 7.73 7.25 -0.39
N LYS A 17 8.75 8.04 -0.14
CA LYS A 17 8.96 8.76 1.12
C LYS A 17 9.03 10.24 0.78
N ASP A 18 8.48 11.09 1.63
CA ASP A 18 8.73 12.52 1.54
C ASP A 18 10.25 12.82 1.50
N CYS A 19 10.61 13.74 0.63
CA CYS A 19 11.98 14.16 0.38
C CYS A 19 12.44 15.29 1.31
N SER A 20 11.56 15.85 2.15
CA SER A 20 11.97 16.84 3.14
C SER A 20 12.86 16.23 4.23
N ASP A 21 13.81 17.00 4.77
CA ASP A 21 14.79 16.52 5.75
C ASP A 21 14.15 15.92 7.03
N GLN A 22 12.91 16.32 7.34
CA GLN A 22 12.13 15.86 8.50
C GLN A 22 10.89 15.06 8.09
N GLY A 23 10.76 14.71 6.81
CA GLY A 23 9.60 14.01 6.27
C GLY A 23 9.44 12.62 6.87
N THR A 24 8.34 12.43 7.60
CA THR A 24 7.89 11.12 8.13
C THR A 24 6.80 10.50 7.28
N GLU A 25 6.38 11.17 6.21
CA GLU A 25 5.29 10.73 5.35
C GLU A 25 5.78 9.71 4.31
N PHE A 26 4.92 8.72 4.06
CA PHE A 26 5.12 7.68 3.07
C PHE A 26 3.86 7.54 2.22
N ILE A 27 4.04 7.27 0.93
CA ILE A 27 2.94 7.06 -0.01
C ILE A 27 3.13 5.71 -0.69
N PHE A 28 2.08 4.88 -0.65
CA PHE A 28 1.94 3.77 -1.58
C PHE A 28 1.18 4.27 -2.81
N TYR A 29 1.82 4.15 -3.97
CA TYR A 29 1.18 4.34 -5.25
C TYR A 29 0.95 2.97 -5.88
N GLU A 30 -0.30 2.67 -6.14
CA GLU A 30 -0.76 1.36 -6.57
C GLU A 30 -1.64 1.52 -7.80
N GLU A 31 -1.35 0.72 -8.84
CA GLU A 31 -2.18 0.62 -10.02
C GLU A 31 -2.56 -0.83 -10.23
N TYR A 32 -3.86 -1.08 -10.38
CA TYR A 32 -4.41 -2.41 -10.64
C TYR A 32 -5.13 -2.41 -11.98
N LYS A 33 -5.13 -3.58 -12.63
CA LYS A 33 -5.80 -3.79 -13.92
C LYS A 33 -7.30 -3.54 -13.84
N ASP A 34 -7.92 -3.95 -12.73
CA ASP A 34 -9.36 -3.90 -12.50
C ASP A 34 -9.69 -4.02 -11.00
N GLN A 35 -10.97 -3.80 -10.66
CA GLN A 35 -11.47 -3.91 -9.29
C GLN A 35 -11.26 -5.31 -8.67
N PRO A 36 -11.47 -6.43 -9.40
CA PRO A 36 -11.14 -7.76 -8.87
C PRO A 36 -9.69 -7.94 -8.42
N ALA A 37 -8.72 -7.39 -9.15
CA ALA A 37 -7.31 -7.42 -8.74
C ALA A 37 -7.09 -6.64 -7.43
N LEU A 38 -7.69 -5.45 -7.31
CA LEU A 38 -7.64 -4.66 -6.06
C LEU A 38 -8.33 -5.38 -4.90
N ASP A 39 -9.46 -6.04 -5.14
CA ASP A 39 -10.17 -6.81 -4.11
C ASP A 39 -9.37 -8.02 -3.63
N HIS A 40 -8.61 -8.66 -4.53
CA HIS A 40 -7.67 -9.72 -4.18
C HIS A 40 -6.57 -9.18 -3.25
N HIS A 41 -5.94 -8.07 -3.65
CA HIS A 41 -4.93 -7.39 -2.85
C HIS A 41 -5.42 -7.09 -1.44
N ASN A 42 -6.60 -6.44 -1.33
CA ASN A 42 -7.21 -6.02 -0.06
C ASN A 42 -7.54 -7.18 0.89
N LYS A 43 -7.66 -8.41 0.38
CA LYS A 43 -7.96 -9.61 1.17
C LYS A 43 -6.72 -10.42 1.55
N SER A 44 -5.55 -10.06 1.03
CA SER A 44 -4.32 -10.82 1.22
C SER A 44 -3.82 -10.83 2.67
N GLU A 45 -3.25 -11.95 3.10
CA GLU A 45 -2.76 -12.11 4.48
C GLU A 45 -1.52 -11.24 4.76
N TYR A 46 -0.65 -11.04 3.77
CA TYR A 46 0.52 -10.17 3.93
C TYR A 46 0.13 -8.69 4.05
N LEU A 47 -0.95 -8.24 3.41
CA LEU A 47 -1.45 -6.88 3.61
C LEU A 47 -2.04 -6.72 5.01
N LYS A 48 -2.84 -7.68 5.48
CA LYS A 48 -3.38 -7.67 6.84
C LYS A 48 -2.28 -7.63 7.90
N GLN A 49 -1.26 -8.48 7.74
CA GLN A 49 -0.09 -8.49 8.64
C GLN A 49 0.64 -7.15 8.59
N PHE A 50 0.91 -6.62 7.40
CA PHE A 50 1.55 -5.31 7.24
C PHE A 50 0.78 -4.20 7.96
N LEU A 51 -0.55 -4.12 7.76
CA LEU A 51 -1.40 -3.14 8.42
C LEU A 51 -1.36 -3.29 9.95
N ALA A 52 -1.37 -4.51 10.47
CA ALA A 52 -1.25 -4.76 11.90
C ALA A 52 0.10 -4.29 12.47
N ASP A 53 1.19 -4.49 11.73
CA ASP A 53 2.54 -4.12 12.15
C ASP A 53 2.77 -2.61 12.10
N VAL A 54 2.23 -1.91 11.09
CA VAL A 54 2.45 -0.47 10.93
C VAL A 54 1.46 0.39 11.69
N THR A 55 0.23 -0.07 11.94
CA THR A 55 -0.81 0.75 12.62
C THR A 55 -0.33 1.35 13.95
N PRO A 56 0.39 0.63 14.84
CA PRO A 56 0.92 1.20 16.08
C PRO A 56 2.00 2.26 15.88
N LEU A 57 2.60 2.33 14.69
CA LEU A 57 3.70 3.24 14.35
C LEU A 57 3.20 4.54 13.70
N LEU A 58 1.93 4.58 13.27
CA LEU A 58 1.37 5.74 12.58
C LEU A 58 0.91 6.80 13.58
N GLU A 59 1.20 8.06 13.27
CA GLU A 59 0.68 9.21 14.00
C GLU A 59 -0.85 9.35 13.85
N GLY A 60 -1.40 8.85 12.75
CA GLY A 60 -2.84 8.88 12.45
C GLY A 60 -3.27 7.82 11.45
N LYS A 61 -4.57 7.79 11.12
CA LYS A 61 -5.08 6.87 10.11
C LYS A 61 -4.52 7.24 8.72
N PRO A 62 -4.13 6.26 7.89
CA PRO A 62 -3.70 6.54 6.53
C PRO A 62 -4.86 7.11 5.70
N ILE A 63 -4.53 8.03 4.79
CA ILE A 63 -5.46 8.56 3.80
C ILE A 63 -5.40 7.62 2.58
N ILE A 64 -6.55 7.15 2.10
CA ILE A 64 -6.65 6.24 0.96
C ILE A 64 -7.63 6.84 -0.04
N GLU A 65 -7.19 7.02 -1.28
CA GLU A 65 -7.98 7.51 -2.39
C GLU A 65 -7.90 6.50 -3.55
N VAL A 66 -9.05 6.19 -4.15
CA VAL A 66 -9.17 5.25 -5.27
C VAL A 66 -9.85 5.99 -6.43
N PHE A 67 -9.31 5.86 -7.63
CA PHE A 67 -9.71 6.60 -8.84
C PHE A 67 -10.10 5.67 -9.97
#